data_AF-A0A3Q9RP78-F1
#
_entry.id   AF-A0A3Q9RP78-F1
#
_cell.length_a   1.000
_cell.length_b   1.000
_cell.length_c   1.000
_cell.angle_alpha   90.00
_cell.angle_beta   90.00
_cell.angle_gamma   90.00
#
_symmetry.space_group_name_H-M   'P 1'
#
loop_
_entity.id
_entity.type
_entity.pdbx_description
1 polymer ?
#
loop_
_entity_poly.entity_id
_entity_poly.type
_entity_poly.pdbx_seq_one_letter_code
_entity_poly.pdbx_strand_id
1 'polypeptide(L)' 'MASKKIQSVNLKGELSLDDMTVTEVTKEGEFTYDFLSILRGFDGKTISINLKEEIELPVKDE' A
#
# COMPACT_ATOMS: atom_id res chain seq x y z
N MET A 1 8.30 -22.29 20.75
CA MET A 1 8.15 -21.24 19.71
C MET A 1 7.86 -19.93 20.43
N ALA A 2 8.68 -18.91 20.25
CA ALA A 2 8.45 -17.61 20.89
C ALA A 2 7.21 -16.95 20.25
N SER A 3 6.24 -16.57 21.08
CA SER A 3 5.04 -15.89 20.61
C SER A 3 5.41 -14.45 20.25
N LYS A 4 5.16 -14.05 19.00
CA LYS A 4 5.28 -12.67 18.55
C LYS A 4 3.93 -12.17 18.03
N LYS A 5 3.56 -10.95 18.39
CA LYS A 5 2.41 -10.25 17.82
C LYS A 5 2.86 -9.57 16.53
N ILE A 6 2.24 -9.92 15.41
CA ILE A 6 2.53 -9.34 14.10
C ILE A 6 1.33 -8.50 13.69
N GLN A 7 1.59 -7.25 13.30
CA GLN A 7 0.63 -6.38 12.65
C GLN A 7 1.14 -6.11 11.23
N SER A 8 0.29 -6.34 10.23
CA SER A 8 0.59 -6.10 8.81
C SER A 8 -0.58 -5.36 8.18
N VAL A 9 -0.29 -4.43 7.28
CA VAL A 9 -1.28 -3.72 6.46
C VAL A 9 -0.84 -3.84 5.01
N ASN A 10 -1.76 -4.19 4.14
CA ASN A 10 -1.54 -4.34 2.71
C ASN A 10 -2.55 -3.46 1.98
N LEU A 11 -2.06 -2.51 1.20
CA LEU A 11 -2.87 -1.62 0.37
C LEU A 11 -2.49 -1.85 -1.08
N LYS A 12 -3.48 -1.88 -1.97
CA LYS A 12 -3.28 -1.97 -3.41
C LYS A 12 -4.10 -0.89 -4.07
N GLY A 13 -3.44 0.05 -4.71
CA GLY A 13 -4.11 1.20 -5.32
C GLY A 13 -3.13 2.23 -5.82
N GLU A 14 -3.66 3.32 -6.34
CA GLU A 14 -2.91 4.50 -6.72
C GLU A 14 -2.50 5.27 -5.47
N LEU A 15 -1.20 5.57 -5.34
CA LEU A 15 -0.65 6.35 -4.23
C LEU A 15 -0.62 7.83 -4.61
N SER A 16 -1.40 8.66 -3.93
CA SER A 16 -1.28 10.13 -3.99
C SER A 16 -0.42 10.60 -2.83
N LEU A 17 0.75 11.17 -3.11
CA LEU A 17 1.63 11.75 -2.09
C LEU A 17 1.19 13.16 -1.66
N ASP A 18 0.45 13.86 -2.50
CA ASP A 18 -0.07 15.19 -2.20
C ASP A 18 -1.17 15.11 -1.14
N ASP A 19 -2.07 14.13 -1.28
CA ASP A 19 -3.17 13.90 -0.33
C ASP A 19 -2.81 12.87 0.75
N MET A 20 -1.68 12.16 0.59
CA MET A 20 -1.27 11.03 1.42
C MET A 20 -2.36 9.95 1.51
N THR A 21 -2.93 9.59 0.37
CA THR A 21 -3.97 8.57 0.25
C THR A 21 -3.56 7.45 -0.69
N VAL A 22 -4.15 6.27 -0.49
CA VAL A 22 -4.12 5.17 -1.46
C VAL A 22 -5.55 4.94 -1.94
N THR A 23 -5.78 5.06 -3.23
CA THR A 23 -7.10 4.85 -3.83
C THR A 23 -7.13 3.52 -4.58
N GLU A 24 -8.00 2.63 -4.16
CA GLU A 24 -8.24 1.34 -4.79
C GLU A 24 -9.51 1.40 -5.62
N VAL A 25 -9.38 1.18 -6.93
CA VAL A 25 -10.52 1.06 -7.84
C VAL A 25 -10.83 -0.41 -8.05
N THR A 26 -12.00 -0.84 -7.60
CA THR A 26 -12.51 -2.21 -7.77
C THR A 26 -13.77 -2.21 -8.63
N LYS A 27 -14.31 -3.41 -8.91
CA LYS A 27 -15.61 -3.54 -9.60
C LYS A 27 -16.79 -3.05 -8.74
N GLU A 28 -16.63 -2.99 -7.43
CA GLU A 28 -17.68 -2.62 -6.47
C GLU A 28 -17.69 -1.12 -6.18
N GLY A 29 -16.60 -0.42 -6.49
CA GLY A 29 -16.46 1.01 -6.30
C GLY A 29 -15.01 1.43 -6.08
N GLU A 30 -14.87 2.71 -5.74
CA GLU A 30 -13.61 3.37 -5.41
C GLU A 30 -13.48 3.50 -3.89
N PHE A 31 -12.37 3.01 -3.35
CA PHE A 31 -12.07 3.04 -1.92
C PHE A 31 -10.80 3.86 -1.69
N THR A 32 -10.92 4.97 -0.97
CA THR A 32 -9.79 5.80 -0.59
C THR A 32 -9.39 5.52 0.86
N TYR A 33 -8.12 5.16 1.05
CA TYR A 33 -7.52 4.91 2.35
C TYR A 33 -6.56 6.04 2.71
N ASP A 34 -6.67 6.60 3.92
CA ASP A 34 -5.71 7.58 4.45
C ASP A 34 -4.40 6.88 4.84
N PHE A 35 -3.37 7.07 4.01
CA PHE A 35 -2.08 6.42 4.19
C PHE A 35 -1.30 7.00 5.37
N LEU A 36 -1.42 8.31 5.62
CA LEU A 36 -0.74 8.96 6.74
C LEU A 36 -1.26 8.44 8.08
N SER A 37 -2.58 8.28 8.22
CA SER A 37 -3.19 7.71 9.42
C SER A 37 -2.74 6.27 9.68
N ILE A 38 -2.57 5.48 8.61
CA ILE A 38 -2.04 4.11 8.71
C ILE A 38 -0.59 4.13 9.18
N LEU A 39 0.27 4.96 8.58
CA LEU A 39 1.67 5.11 8.96
C LEU A 39 1.84 5.57 10.42
N ARG A 40 0.99 6.49 10.89
CA ARG A 40 0.98 6.93 12.30
C ARG A 40 0.74 5.78 13.27
N GLY A 41 0.01 4.74 12.89
CA GLY A 41 -0.16 3.53 13.70
C GLY A 41 1.15 2.75 13.95
N PHE A 42 2.16 2.99 13.13
CA PHE A 42 3.48 2.38 13.20
C PHE A 42 4.59 3.33 13.68
N ASP A 43 4.24 4.58 13.98
CA ASP A 43 5.21 5.58 14.45
C ASP A 43 5.95 5.10 15.72
N GLY A 44 7.27 5.33 15.74
CA GLY A 44 8.17 4.89 16.82
C GLY A 44 8.42 3.37 16.91
N LYS A 45 7.95 2.55 15.95
CA LYS A 45 8.16 1.10 15.94
C LYS A 45 9.15 0.67 14.86
N THR A 46 9.84 -0.45 15.08
CA THR A 46 10.64 -1.10 14.04
C THR A 46 9.72 -1.79 13.05
N ILE A 47 9.71 -1.32 11.80
CA ILE A 47 8.87 -1.85 10.73
C ILE A 47 9.68 -2.28 9.51
N SER A 48 9.04 -3.07 8.65
CA SER A 48 9.50 -3.38 7.31
C SER A 48 8.43 -2.87 6.34
N ILE A 49 8.84 -2.03 5.37
CA ILE A 49 7.96 -1.50 4.33
C ILE A 49 8.30 -2.19 3.02
N ASN A 50 7.28 -2.60 2.26
CA ASN A 50 7.43 -3.14 0.92
C ASN A 50 6.60 -2.28 -0.04
N LEU A 51 7.25 -1.68 -1.03
CA LEU A 51 6.61 -0.96 -2.13
C LEU A 51 6.87 -1.77 -3.41
N LYS A 52 5.80 -2.13 -4.11
CA LYS A 52 5.86 -2.90 -5.34
C LYS A 52 5.04 -2.21 -6.42
N GLU A 53 5.67 -1.93 -7.54
CA GLU A 53 5.04 -1.45 -8.76
C GLU A 53 5.14 -2.55 -9.82
N GLU A 54 4.03 -2.86 -10.48
CA GLU A 54 4.01 -3.78 -11.62
C GLU A 54 3.71 -2.97 -12.88
N ILE A 55 4.69 -2.86 -13.77
CA ILE A 55 4.57 -2.18 -15.05
C ILE A 55 4.58 -3.24 -16.15
N GLU A 56 3.58 -3.24 -17.03
CA GLU A 56 3.64 -4.08 -18.23
C GLU A 56 4.72 -3.56 -19.18
N LEU A 57 5.63 -4.44 -19.57
CA LEU A 57 6.64 -4.11 -20.57
C LEU A 57 5.96 -4.00 -21.94
N PRO A 58 6.31 -3.00 -22.76
CA PRO A 58 5.78 -2.91 -24.11
C PRO A 58 6.14 -4.17 -24.88
N VAL A 59 5.14 -4.81 -25.46
CA VAL A 59 5.35 -5.92 -26.39
C VAL A 59 6.05 -5.31 -27.61
N LYS A 60 7.26 -5.78 -27.94
CA LYS A 60 7.86 -5.45 -29.23
C LYS A 60 6.95 -6.05 -30.30
N ASP A 61 6.21 -5.22 -31.02
CA ASP A 61 5.69 -5.60 -32.33
C ASP A 61 6.88 -5.97 -33.22
N GLU A 62 6.75 -7.10 -33.94
CA GLU A 62 7.75 -7.66 -34.87
C GLU A 62 8.15 -6.69 -36.00
#